data_AF-A0A7V4J2F7-F1
#
_entry.id   AF-A0A7V4J2F7-F1
#
_cell.length_a   1.000
_cell.length_b   1.000
_cell.length_c   1.000
_cell.angle_alpha   90.00
_cell.angle_beta   90.00
_cell.angle_gamma   90.00
#
_symmetry.space_group_name_H-M   'P 1'
#
loop_
_entity.id
_entity.type
_entity.pdbx_description
1 polymer ?
#
loop_
_entity_poly.entity_id
_entity_poly.type
_entity_poly.pdbx_seq_one_letter_code
_entity_poly.pdbx_strand_id
1 'polypeptide(L)'
;MTVIFGSRRGSSELEQIPSMSQPTMSDIALEAGVSKNTVSLALRGSPRVSQSTKEHVLSIARKTGYRLNPTVAHLMAELRKSRTVGYQATLGLINAHRDADAFSSHPTIPRYIE
;
A
#
# COMPACT_ATOMS: atom_id res chain seq x y z
N MET A 1 -13.97 23.66 -20.62
CA MET A 1 -13.78 25.11 -20.75
C MET A 1 -14.21 25.76 -19.45
N THR A 2 -13.30 26.52 -18.85
CA THR A 2 -13.48 27.54 -17.79
C THR A 2 -13.57 27.11 -16.31
N VAL A 3 -12.49 27.48 -15.62
CA VAL A 3 -12.25 27.62 -14.18
C VAL A 3 -12.80 28.97 -13.71
N ILE A 4 -13.34 29.11 -12.49
CA ILE A 4 -13.22 30.38 -11.72
C ILE A 4 -13.02 30.11 -10.22
N PHE A 5 -11.97 30.76 -9.72
CA PHE A 5 -11.43 30.88 -8.36
C PHE A 5 -12.34 31.65 -7.38
N GLY A 6 -12.18 31.41 -6.07
CA GLY A 6 -12.62 32.33 -5.01
C GLY A 6 -11.65 32.32 -3.83
N SER A 7 -10.87 33.40 -3.69
CA SER A 7 -9.84 33.61 -2.66
C SER A 7 -10.37 34.19 -1.33
N ARG A 8 -9.64 33.96 -0.22
CA ARG A 8 -9.17 34.91 0.82
C ARG A 8 -8.70 34.10 2.06
N ARG A 9 -7.41 34.08 2.43
CA ARG A 9 -6.58 35.04 3.22
C ARG A 9 -6.71 34.85 4.75
N GLY A 10 -5.57 34.59 5.41
CA GLY A 10 -5.36 34.69 6.87
C GLY A 10 -5.37 33.32 7.57
N SER A 11 -4.23 32.73 7.96
CA SER A 11 -3.38 33.05 9.12
C SER A 11 -3.72 32.16 10.33
N SER A 12 -2.66 31.72 11.03
CA SER A 12 -2.60 30.97 12.29
C SER A 12 -2.63 29.44 12.14
N GLU A 13 -1.49 28.75 12.11
CA GLU A 13 -0.69 28.35 13.29
C GLU A 13 -1.17 26.99 13.82
N LEU A 14 -0.22 26.05 13.91
CA LEU A 14 -0.32 24.60 14.23
C LEU A 14 -0.32 23.65 13.01
N GLU A 15 0.83 22.95 12.82
CA GLU A 15 1.09 21.69 12.08
C GLU A 15 2.34 21.85 11.19
N GLN A 16 3.45 21.12 11.33
CA GLN A 16 3.80 19.86 11.97
C GLN A 16 5.31 19.93 12.25
N ILE A 17 5.79 19.41 13.39
CA ILE A 17 7.18 18.95 13.47
C ILE A 17 7.31 17.92 12.34
N PRO A 18 8.22 18.05 11.35
CA PRO A 18 8.38 17.00 10.37
C PRO A 18 8.73 15.75 11.15
N SER A 19 7.78 14.81 11.28
CA SER A 19 8.12 13.47 11.71
C SER A 19 9.26 13.09 10.78
N MET A 20 10.42 12.73 11.33
CA MET A 20 11.46 12.11 10.54
C MET A 20 10.93 10.73 10.15
N SER A 21 9.96 10.73 9.23
CA SER A 21 9.35 9.55 8.66
C SER A 21 10.50 8.85 7.98
N GLN A 22 10.91 7.75 8.62
CA GLN A 22 11.85 6.84 8.02
C GLN A 22 11.28 6.50 6.64
N PRO A 23 12.05 6.68 5.56
CA PRO A 23 11.58 6.37 4.22
C PRO A 23 10.98 4.97 4.24
N THR A 24 9.76 4.82 3.75
CA THR A 24 9.07 3.54 3.74
C THR A 24 9.24 2.85 2.39
N MET A 25 8.99 1.54 2.33
CA MET A 25 8.94 0.84 1.03
C MET A 25 7.85 1.41 0.11
N SER A 26 6.84 2.10 0.66
CA SER A 26 5.78 2.75 -0.13
C SER A 26 6.31 3.99 -0.84
N ASP A 27 7.18 4.77 -0.19
CA ASP A 27 7.78 5.97 -0.77
C ASP A 27 8.74 5.60 -1.90
N ILE A 28 9.54 4.55 -1.69
CA ILE A 28 10.42 3.97 -2.72
C ILE A 28 9.59 3.43 -3.90
N ALA A 29 8.43 2.82 -3.63
CA ALA A 29 7.54 2.30 -4.67
C ALA A 29 6.96 3.41 -5.54
N LEU A 30 6.54 4.51 -4.91
CA LEU A 30 6.05 5.71 -5.59
C LEU A 30 7.14 6.31 -6.48
N GLU A 31 8.34 6.50 -5.94
CA GLU A 31 9.47 7.09 -6.68
C GLU A 31 9.98 6.18 -7.80
N ALA A 32 9.98 4.86 -7.59
CA ALA A 32 10.39 3.88 -8.59
C ALA A 32 9.31 3.58 -9.64
N GLY A 33 8.07 4.03 -9.44
CA GLY A 33 6.94 3.74 -10.31
C GLY A 33 6.55 2.25 -10.35
N VAL A 34 6.79 1.51 -9.27
CA VAL A 34 6.50 0.06 -9.18
C VAL A 34 5.66 -0.27 -7.95
N SER A 35 5.07 -1.46 -7.91
CA SER A 35 4.30 -1.88 -6.74
C SER A 35 5.20 -2.07 -5.49
N LYS A 36 4.62 -1.89 -4.29
CA LYS A 36 5.29 -2.21 -3.02
C LYS A 36 5.82 -3.65 -2.98
N ASN A 37 5.09 -4.61 -3.58
CA ASN A 37 5.53 -5.99 -3.67
C ASN A 37 6.78 -6.12 -4.56
N THR A 38 6.82 -5.39 -5.68
CA THR A 38 7.98 -5.33 -6.58
C THR A 38 9.21 -4.77 -5.87
N VAL A 39 9.07 -3.68 -5.09
CA VAL A 39 10.16 -3.14 -4.25
C VAL A 39 10.63 -4.19 -3.25
N SER A 40 9.69 -4.86 -2.57
CA SER A 40 9.99 -5.90 -1.59
C SER A 40 10.75 -7.08 -2.20
N LEU A 41 10.37 -7.51 -3.41
CA LEU A 41 11.03 -8.57 -4.16
C LEU A 41 12.41 -8.15 -4.68
N ALA A 42 12.54 -6.89 -5.14
CA ALA A 42 13.79 -6.32 -5.61
C ALA A 42 14.83 -6.22 -4.48
N LEU A 43 14.43 -5.71 -3.31
CA LEU A 43 15.29 -5.61 -2.12
C LEU A 43 15.72 -6.98 -1.57
N ARG A 44 14.93 -8.04 -1.80
CA ARG A 44 15.28 -9.43 -1.46
C ARG A 44 16.07 -10.17 -2.56
N GLY A 45 16.34 -9.52 -3.70
CA GLY A 45 17.06 -10.16 -4.81
C GLY A 45 16.28 -11.25 -5.56
N SER A 46 14.95 -11.24 -5.51
CA SER A 46 14.12 -12.29 -6.15
C SER A 46 14.36 -12.39 -7.66
N PRO A 47 14.41 -13.59 -8.27
CA PRO A 47 14.56 -13.76 -9.72
C PRO A 47 13.34 -13.28 -10.52
N ARG A 48 12.20 -13.01 -9.85
CA ARG A 48 10.94 -12.56 -10.49
C ARG A 48 10.94 -11.08 -10.90
N VAL A 49 12.01 -10.34 -10.59
CA VAL A 49 12.17 -8.92 -10.95
C VAL A 49 13.37 -8.80 -11.89
N SER A 50 13.20 -8.02 -12.96
CA SER A 50 14.29 -7.75 -13.92
C SER A 50 15.47 -7.08 -13.23
N GLN A 51 16.67 -7.30 -13.78
CA GLN A 51 17.89 -6.72 -13.25
C GLN A 51 17.87 -5.19 -13.29
N SER A 52 17.36 -4.61 -14.37
CA SER A 52 17.19 -3.16 -14.52
C SER A 52 16.28 -2.55 -13.44
N THR A 53 15.15 -3.20 -13.13
CA THR A 53 14.23 -2.73 -12.07
C THR A 53 14.84 -2.89 -10.69
N LYS A 54 15.62 -3.96 -10.43
CA LYS A 54 16.36 -4.12 -9.17
C LYS A 54 17.34 -2.98 -8.95
N GLU A 55 18.15 -2.67 -9.95
CA GLU A 55 19.15 -1.60 -9.88
C GLU A 55 18.50 -0.24 -9.67
N HIS A 56 17.39 0.01 -10.37
CA HIS A 56 16.62 1.24 -10.20
C HIS A 56 16.10 1.39 -8.76
N VAL A 57 15.44 0.36 -8.22
CA VAL A 57 14.92 0.36 -6.84
C VAL A 57 16.05 0.49 -5.81
N LEU A 58 17.18 -0.19 -6.00
CA LEU A 58 18.34 -0.09 -5.11
C LEU A 58 18.98 1.31 -5.17
N SER A 59 18.99 1.96 -6.33
CA SER A 59 19.49 3.33 -6.46
C SER A 59 18.63 4.31 -5.67
N ILE A 60 17.31 4.17 -5.75
CA ILE A 60 16.35 5.00 -5.03
C ILE A 60 16.47 4.73 -3.53
N ALA A 61 16.42 3.47 -3.10
CA ALA A 61 16.57 3.11 -1.69
C ALA A 61 17.85 3.70 -1.05
N ARG A 62 18.96 3.74 -1.80
CA ARG A 62 20.20 4.40 -1.34
C ARG A 62 20.04 5.92 -1.24
N LYS A 63 19.42 6.58 -2.22
CA LYS A 63 19.17 8.02 -2.22
C LYS A 63 18.27 8.45 -1.07
N THR A 64 17.19 7.71 -0.82
CA THR A 64 16.24 8.02 0.25
C THR A 64 16.78 7.69 1.64
N GLY A 65 17.93 6.99 1.74
CA GLY A 65 18.49 6.55 3.02
C GLY A 65 17.75 5.35 3.63
N TYR A 66 16.99 4.62 2.81
CA TYR A 66 16.28 3.42 3.24
C TYR A 66 17.26 2.34 3.70
N ARG A 67 17.28 2.08 5.00
CA ARG A 67 18.05 0.99 5.59
C ARG A 67 17.09 -0.06 6.12
N LEU A 68 17.20 -1.27 5.59
CA LEU A 68 16.55 -2.43 6.18
C LEU A 68 17.18 -2.66 7.56
N ASN A 69 16.46 -2.33 8.63
CA ASN A 69 16.94 -2.60 9.98
C ASN A 69 16.92 -4.13 10.20
N PRO A 70 18.08 -4.79 10.36
CA PRO A 70 18.17 -6.24 10.47
C PRO A 70 17.44 -6.77 11.70
N THR A 71 17.42 -6.02 12.79
CA THR A 71 16.69 -6.35 14.02
C THR A 71 15.19 -6.33 13.79
N VAL A 72 14.67 -5.33 13.07
CA VAL A 72 13.25 -5.27 12.67
C VAL A 72 12.92 -6.40 11.71
N ALA A 73 13.80 -6.70 10.74
CA ALA A 73 13.59 -7.81 9.82
C ALA A 73 13.54 -9.16 10.55
N HIS A 74 14.41 -9.37 11.53
CA HIS A 74 14.46 -10.56 12.37
C HIS A 74 13.20 -10.70 13.23
N LEU A 75 12.83 -9.66 13.99
CA LEU A 75 11.61 -9.63 14.78
C LEU A 75 10.38 -9.90 13.91
N MET A 76 10.29 -9.29 12.73
CA MET A 76 9.19 -9.52 11.80
C MET A 76 9.19 -10.94 11.24
N ALA A 77 10.35 -11.58 11.07
CA ALA A 77 10.44 -12.99 10.70
C ALA A 77 9.97 -13.91 11.83
N GLU A 78 10.34 -13.61 13.08
CA GLU A 78 9.87 -14.33 14.26
C GLU A 78 8.36 -14.17 14.47
N LEU A 79 7.82 -12.96 14.36
CA LEU A 79 6.38 -12.68 14.44
C LEU A 79 5.58 -13.43 13.36
N ARG A 80 6.13 -13.58 12.14
CA ARG A 80 5.49 -14.37 11.09
C ARG A 80 5.54 -15.88 11.36
N LYS A 81 6.57 -16.37 12.04
CA LYS A 81 6.67 -17.77 12.47
C LYS A 81 5.74 -18.07 13.65
N SER A 82 5.61 -17.14 14.59
CA SER A 82 4.79 -17.28 15.79
C SER A 82 3.31 -17.01 15.52
N ARG A 83 2.97 -16.30 14.45
CA ARG A 83 1.61 -16.24 13.93
C ARG A 83 1.22 -17.65 13.51
N THR A 84 0.49 -18.35 14.37
CA THR A 84 -0.41 -19.42 13.97
C THR A 84 -1.13 -18.92 12.74
N VAL A 85 -1.03 -19.67 11.63
CA VAL A 85 -1.77 -19.37 10.40
C VAL A 85 -3.25 -19.50 10.78
N GLY A 86 -3.83 -18.43 11.33
CA GLY A 86 -5.25 -18.34 11.58
C GLY A 86 -5.91 -18.62 10.24
N TYR A 87 -6.89 -19.52 10.25
CA TYR A 87 -7.57 -19.95 9.05
C TYR A 87 -8.00 -18.74 8.22
N GLN A 88 -7.38 -18.56 7.06
CA GLN A 88 -7.75 -17.54 6.08
C GLN A 88 -8.44 -18.26 4.92
N ALA A 89 -9.77 -18.22 4.91
CA ALA A 89 -10.55 -18.64 3.74
C ALA A 89 -10.93 -17.42 2.92
N THR A 90 -10.87 -17.58 1.60
CA THR A 90 -11.50 -16.64 0.66
C THR A 90 -12.95 -17.08 0.51
N LEU A 91 -13.89 -16.23 0.94
CA LEU A 91 -15.31 -16.43 0.64
C LEU A 91 -15.60 -15.81 -0.74
N GLY A 92 -16.06 -16.63 -1.68
CA GLY A 92 -16.60 -16.16 -2.95
C GLY A 92 -18.11 -16.02 -2.84
N LEU A 93 -18.64 -14.83 -3.17
CA LEU A 93 -20.07 -14.59 -3.28
C LEU A 93 -20.46 -14.62 -4.76
N ILE A 94 -21.36 -15.53 -5.15
CA ILE A 94 -21.88 -15.61 -6.52
C ILE A 94 -23.27 -14.99 -6.55
N ASN A 95 -23.47 -13.98 -7.39
CA ASN A 95 -24.80 -13.47 -7.68
C ASN A 95 -25.50 -14.39 -8.69
N ALA A 96 -26.55 -15.07 -8.28
CA ALA A 96 -27.37 -15.91 -9.18
C ALA A 96 -28.53 -15.14 -9.85
N HIS A 97 -28.69 -13.84 -9.58
CA HIS A 97 -29.69 -13.02 -10.24
C HIS A 97 -29.22 -12.60 -11.63
N ARG A 98 -30.18 -12.45 -12.56
CA ARG A 98 -29.91 -11.91 -13.90
C ARG A 98 -29.50 -10.43 -13.87
N ASP A 99 -29.92 -9.72 -12.83
CA ASP A 99 -29.58 -8.32 -12.58
C ASP A 99 -28.28 -8.24 -11.77
N ALA A 100 -27.30 -7.49 -12.31
CA ALA A 100 -26.00 -7.29 -11.68
C ALA A 100 -26.11 -6.46 -10.39
N ASP A 101 -27.13 -5.60 -10.30
CA ASP A 101 -27.32 -4.69 -9.17
C ASP A 101 -28.20 -5.31 -8.06
N ALA A 102 -28.59 -6.58 -8.18
CA ALA A 102 -29.52 -7.24 -7.26
C ALA A 102 -29.10 -7.16 -5.78
N PHE A 103 -27.79 -7.12 -5.48
CA PHE A 103 -27.33 -6.94 -4.10
C PHE A 103 -27.68 -5.59 -3.48
N SER A 104 -27.95 -4.57 -4.29
CA SER A 104 -28.31 -3.22 -3.86
C SER A 104 -29.76 -2.85 -4.19
N SER A 105 -30.37 -3.48 -5.21
CA SER A 105 -31.69 -3.13 -5.73
C SER A 105 -32.82 -4.11 -5.35
N HIS A 106 -32.51 -5.32 -4.85
CA HIS A 106 -33.53 -6.34 -4.62
C HIS A 106 -34.34 -6.08 -3.33
N PRO A 107 -35.68 -6.07 -3.37
CA PRO A 107 -36.54 -5.63 -2.26
C PRO A 107 -36.46 -6.50 -0.99
N THR A 108 -35.93 -7.72 -1.10
CA THR A 108 -35.82 -8.67 0.02
C THR A 108 -34.39 -8.89 0.52
N ILE A 109 -33.37 -8.27 -0.09
CA ILE A 109 -32.00 -8.31 0.43
C ILE A 109 -31.83 -7.11 1.37
N PRO A 110 -31.71 -7.30 2.69
CA PRO A 110 -31.48 -6.18 3.58
C PRO A 110 -30.12 -5.56 3.25
N ARG A 111 -30.04 -4.22 3.32
CA ARG A 111 -28.85 -3.42 3.00
C ARG A 111 -27.72 -3.72 4.00
N TYR A 112 -27.03 -4.84 3.84
CA TYR A 112 -25.90 -5.27 4.68
C TYR A 112 -24.54 -4.78 4.16
N ILE A 113 -24.55 -3.83 3.21
CA ILE A 113 -23.36 -3.27 2.58
C ILE A 113 -23.40 -1.76 2.79
N GLU A 114 -22.88 -1.31 3.95
CA GLU A 114 -22.35 0.05 4.17
C GLU A 114 -20.92 -0.08 4.72
#